data_AF-A0A1B6CUS6-F1
#
_entry.id   AF-A0A1B6CUS6-F1
#
_cell.length_a   1.000
_cell.length_b   1.000
_cell.length_c   1.000
_cell.angle_alpha   90.00
_cell.angle_beta   90.00
_cell.angle_gamma   90.00
#
_symmetry.space_group_name_H-M   'P 1'
#
loop_
_entity.id
_entity.type
_entity.pdbx_description
1 polymer ?
#
loop_
_entity_poly.entity_id
_entity_poly.type
_entity_poly.pdbx_seq_one_letter_code
_entity_poly.pdbx_strand_id
1 'polypeptide(L)'
;ALQAYVRNACLKPMDNTEVHSPNKVARAAIFLLHRALRDKVFIVYSTAAEIIRYFFCDFVCGRVTTPEISRSVDRLLPELLSKSGDTTPRIHNMAVHTILTLADCKEVRSLNIIPVHLTRVLTSSTHPRLALSRLEMVEQLIINHGISTDKQSGMTCRVLSELGASGLHHPAEAVRKVAEKILIQVYKVNPRIVRKQLPPDDDITRRNLLYRQLMQEFDKIDLDHKPETFTKSKLVRSGSVSSANPATSSLTRPSASVENTSNLMITSPESQTASSSPSSGEFCTPALDESCDKQCIFCMDRSEFFTEEGLNIHYWKRCPMLTRCQHCQEVVEVSSLNQHLLCVCDFRKLYKKCEVCMNVILKENFEDHRKSTVCQETSCSRCPLCFVEVDKSEDWWHEHLNGALLCSMHPRRKYVKSKSLRTKSPDLPEFY
;
A
#
# COMPACT_ATOMS: atom_id res chain seq x y z
N ALA A 1 6.89 17.19 38.56
CA ALA A 1 7.91 16.71 39.52
C ALA A 1 8.93 15.77 38.85
N LEU A 2 8.66 14.46 38.73
CA LEU A 2 9.67 13.45 38.34
C LEU A 2 10.45 13.77 37.06
N GLN A 3 9.77 14.16 35.98
CA GLN A 3 10.42 14.50 34.69
C GLN A 3 11.41 15.70 34.80
N ALA A 4 11.08 16.69 35.63
CA ALA A 4 11.94 17.84 35.88
C ALA A 4 13.12 17.47 36.79
N TYR A 5 12.90 16.59 37.78
CA TYR A 5 13.99 16.02 38.58
C TYR A 5 14.96 15.21 37.71
N VAL A 6 14.44 14.32 36.84
CA VAL A 6 15.23 13.56 35.87
C VAL A 6 16.06 14.49 34.99
N ARG A 7 15.42 15.49 34.35
CA ARG A 7 16.09 16.47 33.49
C ARG A 7 17.22 17.19 34.25
N ASN A 8 16.95 17.68 35.47
CA ASN A 8 17.94 18.43 36.25
C ASN A 8 19.07 17.54 36.81
N ALA A 9 18.75 16.34 37.31
CA ALA A 9 19.74 15.42 37.86
C ALA A 9 20.73 14.90 36.80
N CYS A 10 20.27 14.80 35.56
CA CYS A 10 21.06 14.29 34.45
C CYS A 10 21.75 15.41 33.63
N LEU A 11 21.27 16.66 33.72
CA LEU A 11 21.92 17.88 33.18
C LEU A 11 23.03 18.44 34.08
N LYS A 12 23.09 18.07 35.37
CA LYS A 12 24.14 18.57 36.26
C LYS A 12 25.54 18.24 35.69
N PRO A 13 26.43 19.24 35.51
CA PRO A 13 27.85 18.93 35.40
C PRO A 13 28.27 18.21 36.69
N MET A 14 29.06 17.15 36.56
CA MET A 14 29.47 16.34 37.70
C MET A 14 30.53 17.10 38.51
N ASP A 15 30.36 17.17 39.83
CA ASP A 15 31.48 17.41 40.74
C ASP A 15 32.57 16.35 40.51
N ASN A 16 33.82 16.66 40.85
CA ASN A 16 35.03 15.85 40.57
C ASN A 16 35.13 14.53 41.38
N THR A 17 34.02 13.85 41.63
CA THR A 17 33.87 12.62 42.42
C THR A 17 33.03 11.56 41.68
N GLU A 18 33.18 11.44 40.35
CA GLU A 18 32.67 10.29 39.59
C GLU A 18 33.34 8.97 40.05
N VAL A 19 32.72 8.27 41.02
CA VAL A 19 33.19 6.97 41.54
C VAL A 19 33.20 5.89 40.44
N HIS A 20 32.45 6.08 39.35
CA HIS A 20 32.29 5.11 38.26
C HIS A 20 32.38 5.78 36.90
N SER A 21 33.29 5.30 36.04
CA SER A 21 33.44 5.79 34.66
C SER A 21 32.15 5.75 33.84
N PRO A 22 31.97 6.65 32.85
CA PRO A 22 30.74 6.73 32.05
C PRO A 22 30.27 5.39 31.43
N ASN A 23 31.20 4.54 30.96
CA ASN A 23 30.87 3.21 30.45
C ASN A 23 30.36 2.21 31.51
N LYS A 24 30.57 2.44 32.81
CA LYS A 24 29.91 1.70 33.90
C LYS A 24 28.51 2.26 34.17
N VAL A 25 28.37 3.59 34.22
CA VAL A 25 27.09 4.29 34.38
C VAL A 25 26.12 3.92 33.26
N ALA A 26 26.58 3.93 32.00
CA ALA A 26 25.85 3.49 30.82
C ALA A 26 25.29 2.07 30.99
N ARG A 27 26.13 1.08 31.32
CA ARG A 27 25.68 -0.31 31.50
C ARG A 27 24.65 -0.48 32.61
N ALA A 28 24.79 0.24 33.72
CA ALA A 28 23.82 0.23 34.81
C ALA A 28 22.49 0.88 34.41
N ALA A 29 22.54 2.06 33.79
CA ALA A 29 21.35 2.77 33.29
C ALA A 29 20.58 1.93 32.27
N ILE A 30 21.27 1.41 31.25
CA ILE A 30 20.67 0.58 30.19
C ILE A 30 20.09 -0.72 30.75
N PHE A 31 20.71 -1.35 31.76
CA PHE A 31 20.14 -2.51 32.44
C PHE A 31 18.79 -2.20 33.10
N LEU A 32 18.68 -1.07 33.79
CA LEU A 32 17.45 -0.62 34.43
C LEU A 32 16.39 -0.19 33.41
N LEU A 33 16.78 0.57 32.38
CA LEU A 33 15.88 1.09 31.34
C LEU A 33 15.29 -0.05 30.48
N HIS A 34 16.08 -1.07 30.15
CA HIS A 34 15.59 -2.29 29.49
C HIS A 34 14.52 -3.03 30.32
N ARG A 35 14.59 -2.97 31.66
CA ARG A 35 13.52 -3.50 32.53
C ARG A 35 12.32 -2.55 32.60
N ALA A 36 12.54 -1.24 32.68
CA ALA A 36 11.48 -0.24 32.82
C ALA A 36 10.63 -0.06 31.55
N LEU A 37 11.20 -0.26 30.35
CA LEU A 37 10.42 -0.31 29.10
C LEU A 37 9.42 -1.47 29.07
N ARG A 38 9.71 -2.58 29.77
CA ARG A 38 8.85 -3.76 29.88
C ARG A 38 7.75 -3.63 30.92
N ASP A 39 7.71 -2.52 31.66
CA ASP A 39 6.68 -2.33 32.67
C ASP A 39 5.28 -2.24 32.06
N LYS A 40 4.28 -2.64 32.83
CA LYS A 40 2.85 -2.57 32.47
C LYS A 40 2.25 -1.21 32.84
N VAL A 41 2.86 -0.48 33.78
CA VAL A 41 2.39 0.82 34.24
C VAL A 41 2.90 1.92 33.30
N PHE A 42 1.99 2.58 32.59
CA PHE A 42 2.32 3.57 31.54
C PHE A 42 3.31 4.65 32.00
N ILE A 43 3.19 5.17 33.23
CA ILE A 43 4.09 6.24 33.73
C ILE A 43 5.54 5.77 33.89
N VAL A 44 5.77 4.48 34.18
CA VAL A 44 7.10 3.88 34.28
C VAL A 44 7.70 3.76 32.88
N TYR A 45 6.95 3.22 31.92
CA TYR A 45 7.33 3.14 30.52
C TYR A 45 7.64 4.53 29.91
N SER A 46 6.76 5.52 30.11
CA SER A 46 6.96 6.86 29.55
C SER A 46 8.17 7.57 30.15
N THR A 47 8.37 7.44 31.47
CA THR A 47 9.56 7.99 32.14
C THR A 47 10.84 7.30 31.64
N ALA A 48 10.81 5.98 31.42
CA ALA A 48 11.94 5.23 30.85
C ALA A 48 12.26 5.68 29.42
N ALA A 49 11.25 5.85 28.56
CA ALA A 49 11.43 6.37 27.21
C ALA A 49 12.04 7.79 27.21
N GLU A 50 11.60 8.66 28.12
CA GLU A 50 12.16 10.00 28.28
C GLU A 50 13.62 9.99 28.76
N ILE A 51 13.95 9.14 29.74
CA ILE A 51 15.35 8.96 30.19
C ILE A 51 16.21 8.40 29.06
N ILE A 52 15.69 7.48 28.22
CA ILE A 52 16.42 6.94 27.06
C ILE A 52 16.77 8.04 26.06
N ARG A 53 15.82 8.93 25.70
CA ARG A 53 16.11 10.07 24.81
C ARG A 53 17.20 10.95 25.41
N TYR A 54 17.06 11.36 26.66
CA TYR A 54 18.06 12.18 27.35
C TYR A 54 19.44 11.51 27.40
N PHE A 55 19.48 10.21 27.71
CA PHE A 55 20.72 9.45 27.81
C PHE A 55 21.51 9.47 26.49
N PHE A 56 20.85 9.28 25.35
CA PHE A 56 21.53 9.30 24.04
C PHE A 56 21.81 10.72 23.50
N CYS A 57 20.95 11.70 23.79
CA CYS A 57 21.16 13.09 23.36
C CYS A 57 22.28 13.79 24.16
N ASP A 58 22.23 13.69 25.48
CA ASP A 58 22.95 14.60 26.37
C ASP A 58 24.07 13.91 27.19
N PHE A 59 23.86 12.68 27.65
CA PHE A 59 24.87 11.95 28.46
C PHE A 59 25.91 11.21 27.60
N VAL A 60 25.48 10.54 26.54
CA VAL A 60 26.37 9.72 25.68
C VAL A 60 27.40 10.58 24.93
N CYS A 61 27.00 11.76 24.47
CA CYS A 61 27.78 12.66 23.62
C CYS A 61 29.18 12.94 24.22
N GLY A 62 30.23 12.44 23.57
CA GLY A 62 31.62 12.60 24.00
C GLY A 62 32.04 11.85 25.28
N ARG A 63 31.16 11.10 25.95
CA ARG A 63 31.46 10.41 27.23
C ARG A 63 31.48 8.88 27.13
N VAL A 64 30.63 8.29 26.30
CA VAL A 64 30.42 6.84 26.21
C VAL A 64 31.09 6.31 24.94
N THR A 65 31.82 5.20 25.01
CA THR A 65 32.57 4.69 23.84
C THR A 65 31.64 4.00 22.84
N THR A 66 31.94 4.15 21.54
CA THR A 66 31.16 3.61 20.41
C THR A 66 30.70 2.14 20.56
N PRO A 67 31.53 1.19 21.06
CA PRO A 67 31.08 -0.20 21.28
C PRO A 67 30.12 -0.38 22.46
N GLU A 68 30.07 0.57 23.40
CA GLU A 68 29.08 0.63 24.47
C GLU A 68 27.77 1.28 23.97
N ILE A 69 27.85 2.28 23.09
CA ILE A 69 26.68 2.87 22.42
C ILE A 69 25.95 1.81 21.60
N SER A 70 26.66 1.03 20.78
CA SER A 70 26.07 -0.11 20.02
C SER A 70 25.30 -1.04 20.95
N ARG A 71 25.98 -1.64 21.94
CA ARG A 71 25.37 -2.58 22.89
C ARG A 71 24.21 -1.96 23.71
N SER A 72 24.17 -0.64 23.84
CA SER A 72 23.06 0.09 24.45
C SER A 72 21.83 0.16 23.52
N VAL A 73 22.05 0.49 22.24
CA VAL A 73 21.00 0.54 21.21
C VAL A 73 20.47 -0.87 20.92
N ASP A 74 21.35 -1.84 20.66
CA ASP A 74 21.03 -3.25 20.38
C ASP A 74 20.12 -3.88 21.45
N ARG A 75 20.27 -3.44 22.71
CA ARG A 75 19.49 -3.93 23.85
C ARG A 75 18.13 -3.25 24.01
N LEU A 76 18.01 -1.96 23.69
CA LEU A 76 16.76 -1.20 23.88
C LEU A 76 15.85 -1.21 22.63
N LEU A 77 16.45 -1.19 21.43
CA LEU A 77 15.73 -1.08 20.17
C LEU A 77 14.70 -2.20 19.93
N PRO A 78 14.96 -3.50 20.24
CA PRO A 78 13.95 -4.55 20.08
C PRO A 78 12.70 -4.34 20.94
N GLU A 79 12.86 -3.77 22.15
CA GLU A 79 11.74 -3.47 23.03
C GLU A 79 10.94 -2.28 22.51
N LEU A 80 11.62 -1.20 22.11
CA LEU A 80 10.97 -0.03 21.51
C LEU A 80 10.22 -0.39 20.23
N LEU A 81 10.79 -1.24 19.36
CA LEU A 81 10.12 -1.74 18.16
C LEU A 81 8.87 -2.57 18.50
N SER A 82 8.92 -3.41 19.54
CA SER A 82 7.74 -4.15 20.02
C SER A 82 6.63 -3.18 20.48
N LYS A 83 7.00 -2.12 21.22
CA LYS A 83 6.08 -1.07 21.68
C LYS A 83 5.57 -0.16 20.55
N SER A 84 6.26 -0.09 19.41
CA SER A 84 5.77 0.60 18.21
C SER A 84 4.63 -0.16 17.52
N GLY A 85 4.42 -1.45 17.83
CA GLY A 85 3.27 -2.24 17.37
C GLY A 85 2.05 -2.26 18.31
N ASP A 86 2.12 -1.57 19.46
CA ASP A 86 1.14 -1.62 20.55
C ASP A 86 -0.29 -1.20 20.12
N THR A 87 -1.31 -1.65 20.86
CA THR A 87 -2.71 -1.25 20.64
C THR A 87 -3.02 0.16 21.12
N THR A 88 -2.23 0.66 22.08
CA THR A 88 -2.45 1.93 22.78
C THR A 88 -1.70 3.06 22.06
N PRO A 89 -2.39 4.05 21.44
CA PRO A 89 -1.72 5.09 20.65
C PRO A 89 -0.66 5.89 21.43
N ARG A 90 -0.87 6.10 22.74
CA ARG A 90 0.11 6.77 23.61
C ARG A 90 1.42 5.98 23.79
N ILE A 91 1.37 4.64 23.75
CA ILE A 91 2.56 3.77 23.86
C ILE A 91 3.29 3.75 22.52
N HIS A 92 2.55 3.51 21.43
CA HIS A 92 3.03 3.53 20.04
C HIS A 92 3.71 4.87 19.68
N ASN A 93 3.03 6.02 19.87
CA ASN A 93 3.59 7.34 19.56
C ASN A 93 4.88 7.62 20.35
N MET A 94 4.94 7.23 21.63
CA MET A 94 6.13 7.40 22.46
C MET A 94 7.28 6.50 21.99
N ALA A 95 7.00 5.27 21.55
CA ALA A 95 7.99 4.36 20.98
C ALA A 95 8.57 4.92 19.67
N VAL A 96 7.71 5.31 18.73
CA VAL A 96 8.08 5.89 17.43
C VAL A 96 8.91 7.16 17.61
N HIS A 97 8.45 8.09 18.45
CA HIS A 97 9.22 9.30 18.77
C HIS A 97 10.60 8.96 19.36
N THR A 98 10.67 7.99 20.28
CA THR A 98 11.94 7.62 20.92
C THR A 98 12.92 7.01 19.91
N ILE A 99 12.46 6.12 19.03
CA ILE A 99 13.29 5.50 17.98
C ILE A 99 13.82 6.56 17.01
N LEU A 100 12.97 7.48 16.54
CA LEU A 100 13.39 8.55 15.63
C LEU A 100 14.36 9.53 16.30
N THR A 101 14.12 9.94 17.55
CA THR A 101 15.07 10.77 18.31
C THR A 101 16.44 10.10 18.45
N LEU A 102 16.48 8.79 18.71
CA LEU A 102 17.73 8.04 18.78
C LEU A 102 18.43 7.92 17.41
N ALA A 103 17.69 7.84 16.31
CA ALA A 103 18.27 7.88 14.96
C ALA A 103 18.82 9.27 14.57
N ASP A 104 18.37 10.34 15.23
CA ASP A 104 18.89 11.70 15.05
C ASP A 104 20.13 12.01 15.91
N CYS A 105 20.42 11.24 16.95
CA CYS A 105 21.65 11.34 17.72
C CYS A 105 22.87 10.96 16.84
N LYS A 106 23.80 11.89 16.59
CA LYS A 106 24.97 11.70 15.70
C LYS A 106 25.76 10.41 15.98
N GLU A 107 26.05 10.15 17.25
CA GLU A 107 26.80 8.96 17.72
C GLU A 107 26.07 7.63 17.50
N VAL A 108 24.73 7.65 17.39
CA VAL A 108 23.91 6.48 17.10
C VAL A 108 23.69 6.34 15.60
N ARG A 109 23.51 7.46 14.88
CA ARG A 109 23.34 7.50 13.43
C ARG A 109 24.55 6.90 12.70
N SER A 110 25.77 7.17 13.18
CA SER A 110 27.02 6.59 12.64
C SER A 110 27.12 5.06 12.73
N LEU A 111 26.34 4.43 13.62
CA LEU A 111 26.31 2.97 13.80
C LEU A 111 25.36 2.26 12.81
N ASN A 112 24.44 2.98 12.16
CA ASN A 112 23.43 2.46 11.23
C ASN A 112 22.49 1.36 11.76
N ILE A 113 22.54 1.01 13.06
CA ILE A 113 21.75 -0.07 13.68
C ILE A 113 20.23 0.14 13.49
N ILE A 114 19.75 1.36 13.76
CA ILE A 114 18.30 1.65 13.74
C ILE A 114 17.72 1.50 12.33
N PRO A 115 18.28 2.13 11.27
CA PRO A 115 17.81 1.88 9.92
C PRO A 115 17.90 0.40 9.49
N VAL A 116 19.01 -0.29 9.75
CA VAL A 116 19.20 -1.72 9.42
C VAL A 116 18.20 -2.65 10.13
N HIS A 117 17.63 -2.24 11.26
CA HIS A 117 16.51 -2.93 11.91
C HIS A 117 15.15 -2.56 11.30
N LEU A 118 14.95 -1.30 10.93
CA LEU A 118 13.70 -0.81 10.36
C LEU A 118 13.48 -1.28 8.92
N THR A 119 14.52 -1.33 8.07
CA THR A 119 14.40 -1.60 6.62
C THR A 119 14.44 -3.08 6.23
N ARG A 120 14.44 -4.01 7.21
CA ARG A 120 14.32 -5.45 6.95
C ARG A 120 13.01 -5.76 6.23
N VAL A 121 13.06 -6.52 5.13
CA VAL A 121 11.87 -6.91 4.35
C VAL A 121 10.73 -7.44 5.22
N LEU A 122 9.50 -7.11 4.85
CA LEU A 122 8.30 -7.50 5.59
C LEU A 122 7.92 -8.95 5.27
N THR A 123 7.65 -9.75 6.30
CA THR A 123 7.07 -11.09 6.16
C THR A 123 5.54 -11.00 6.21
N SER A 124 4.85 -11.94 5.56
CA SER A 124 3.38 -12.10 5.69
C SER A 124 2.92 -12.41 7.12
N SER A 125 3.83 -12.84 7.99
CA SER A 125 3.61 -13.03 9.43
C SER A 125 3.77 -11.77 10.29
N THR A 126 4.21 -10.64 9.71
CA THR A 126 4.36 -9.38 10.45
C THR A 126 2.99 -8.75 10.74
N HIS A 127 2.69 -8.46 12.01
CA HIS A 127 1.40 -7.87 12.39
C HIS A 127 1.21 -6.47 11.77
N PRO A 128 0.05 -6.14 11.16
CA PRO A 128 -0.16 -4.91 10.40
C PRO A 128 0.25 -3.59 11.07
N ARG A 129 -0.06 -3.38 12.36
CA ARG A 129 0.38 -2.18 13.10
C ARG A 129 1.91 -2.02 13.15
N LEU A 130 2.63 -3.13 13.31
CA LEU A 130 4.10 -3.12 13.39
C LEU A 130 4.72 -2.93 12.00
N ALA A 131 4.11 -3.51 10.96
CA ALA A 131 4.51 -3.25 9.58
C ALA A 131 4.32 -1.77 9.21
N LEU A 132 3.15 -1.20 9.52
CA LEU A 132 2.83 0.21 9.28
C LEU A 132 3.81 1.14 10.01
N SER A 133 3.92 0.99 11.34
CA SER A 133 4.81 1.80 12.18
C SER A 133 6.27 1.75 11.72
N ARG A 134 6.74 0.59 11.23
CA ARG A 134 8.10 0.45 10.68
C ARG A 134 8.25 1.18 9.35
N LEU A 135 7.30 1.07 8.42
CA LEU A 135 7.36 1.79 7.15
C LEU A 135 7.24 3.31 7.35
N GLU A 136 6.37 3.77 8.24
CA GLU A 136 6.24 5.20 8.58
C GLU A 136 7.55 5.75 9.15
N MET A 137 8.22 5.02 10.05
CA MET A 137 9.56 5.39 10.52
C MET A 137 10.61 5.41 9.39
N VAL A 138 10.53 4.50 8.42
CA VAL A 138 11.42 4.54 7.23
C VAL A 138 11.10 5.74 6.32
N GLU A 139 9.83 6.08 6.10
CA GLU A 139 9.41 7.29 5.37
C GLU A 139 10.02 8.55 6.02
N GLN A 140 9.93 8.68 7.35
CA GLN A 140 10.53 9.80 8.08
C GLN A 140 12.08 9.81 8.01
N LEU A 141 12.74 8.66 8.05
CA LEU A 141 14.21 8.58 7.89
C LEU A 141 14.66 8.94 6.47
N ILE A 142 13.90 8.58 5.43
CA ILE A 142 14.17 9.01 4.05
C ILE A 142 14.05 10.54 3.94
N ILE A 143 13.05 11.14 4.58
CA ILE A 143 12.85 12.61 4.58
C ILE A 143 13.98 13.32 5.35
N ASN A 144 14.34 12.84 6.54
CA ASN A 144 15.27 13.54 7.42
C ASN A 144 16.75 13.28 7.10
N HIS A 145 17.11 12.08 6.63
CA HIS A 145 18.51 11.65 6.43
C HIS A 145 18.85 11.39 4.95
N GLY A 146 17.85 11.30 4.08
CA GLY A 146 18.02 10.96 2.67
C GLY A 146 18.23 9.47 2.42
N ILE A 147 18.59 9.15 1.18
CA ILE A 147 18.94 7.79 0.73
C ILE A 147 20.47 7.68 0.65
N SER A 148 21.03 6.69 1.34
CA SER A 148 22.48 6.54 1.50
C SER A 148 23.11 5.69 0.39
N THR A 149 24.37 5.98 0.06
CA THR A 149 25.20 5.19 -0.86
C THR A 149 25.99 4.09 -0.14
N ASP A 150 26.12 4.14 1.19
CA ASP A 150 26.81 3.11 1.96
C ASP A 150 25.98 1.82 2.08
N LYS A 151 26.61 0.69 1.77
CA LYS A 151 26.03 -0.65 1.83
C LYS A 151 25.62 -1.08 3.23
N GLN A 152 26.31 -0.60 4.28
CA GLN A 152 26.02 -0.97 5.68
C GLN A 152 24.93 -0.08 6.32
N SER A 153 24.58 1.03 5.69
CA SER A 153 23.60 2.01 6.20
C SER A 153 22.17 1.49 6.42
N GLY A 154 21.79 0.40 5.74
CA GLY A 154 20.39 -0.04 5.65
C GLY A 154 19.46 0.88 4.83
N MET A 155 19.92 2.07 4.42
CA MET A 155 19.16 3.12 3.73
C MET A 155 19.51 3.24 2.24
N THR A 156 20.03 2.17 1.62
CA THR A 156 20.37 2.19 0.18
C THR A 156 19.12 2.08 -0.70
N CYS A 157 19.19 2.62 -1.92
CA CYS A 157 18.12 2.46 -2.92
C CYS A 157 17.70 1.00 -3.08
N ARG A 158 18.64 0.05 -3.02
CA ARG A 158 18.37 -1.38 -3.13
C ARG A 158 17.53 -1.90 -1.96
N VAL A 159 17.99 -1.71 -0.72
CA VAL A 159 17.30 -2.21 0.47
C VAL A 159 15.93 -1.57 0.62
N LEU A 160 15.80 -0.27 0.32
CA LEU A 160 14.52 0.44 0.33
C LEU A 160 13.57 -0.02 -0.79
N SER A 161 14.09 -0.42 -1.97
CA SER A 161 13.29 -1.03 -3.04
C SER A 161 12.82 -2.44 -2.66
N GLU A 162 13.69 -3.28 -2.08
CA GLU A 162 13.37 -4.63 -1.61
C GLU A 162 12.31 -4.56 -0.48
N LEU A 163 12.45 -3.61 0.46
CA LEU A 163 11.45 -3.31 1.48
C LEU A 163 10.12 -2.87 0.86
N GLY A 164 10.13 -1.86 -0.02
CA GLY A 164 8.92 -1.33 -0.64
C GLY A 164 8.15 -2.40 -1.43
N ALA A 165 8.85 -3.20 -2.23
CA ALA A 165 8.25 -4.33 -2.95
C ALA A 165 7.64 -5.37 -2.01
N SER A 166 8.27 -5.66 -0.85
CA SER A 166 7.67 -6.53 0.17
C SER A 166 6.41 -5.92 0.81
N GLY A 167 6.35 -4.58 0.93
CA GLY A 167 5.22 -3.84 1.47
C GLY A 167 4.00 -3.76 0.52
N LEU A 168 4.21 -3.70 -0.80
CA LEU A 168 3.12 -3.73 -1.80
C LEU A 168 2.24 -4.99 -1.68
N HIS A 169 2.83 -6.12 -1.30
CA HIS A 169 2.13 -7.40 -1.13
C HIS A 169 1.54 -7.61 0.28
N HIS A 170 1.61 -6.61 1.16
CA HIS A 170 1.08 -6.72 2.52
C HIS A 170 -0.47 -6.63 2.54
N PRO A 171 -1.18 -7.45 3.35
CA PRO A 171 -2.65 -7.52 3.31
C PRO A 171 -3.36 -6.23 3.78
N ALA A 172 -2.78 -5.48 4.72
CA ALA A 172 -3.35 -4.22 5.17
C ALA A 172 -2.97 -3.05 4.23
N GLU A 173 -3.99 -2.31 3.78
CA GLU A 173 -3.85 -1.25 2.76
C GLU A 173 -2.96 -0.08 3.19
N ALA A 174 -3.06 0.39 4.43
CA ALA A 174 -2.21 1.47 4.93
C ALA A 174 -0.70 1.16 4.77
N VAL A 175 -0.31 -0.11 4.95
CA VAL A 175 1.08 -0.57 4.74
C VAL A 175 1.45 -0.51 3.27
N ARG A 176 0.54 -0.86 2.35
CA ARG A 176 0.75 -0.73 0.90
C ARG A 176 0.90 0.74 0.48
N LYS A 177 0.03 1.63 0.96
CA LYS A 177 0.08 3.08 0.69
C LYS A 177 1.40 3.70 1.15
N VAL A 178 1.95 3.33 2.31
CA VAL A 178 3.28 3.81 2.74
C VAL A 178 4.43 3.15 1.95
N ALA A 179 4.32 1.86 1.60
CA ALA A 179 5.30 1.18 0.75
C ALA A 179 5.41 1.79 -0.66
N GLU A 180 4.28 2.15 -1.26
CA GLU A 180 4.17 2.90 -2.52
C GLU A 180 4.91 4.24 -2.43
N LYS A 181 4.66 5.06 -1.40
CA LYS A 181 5.40 6.31 -1.18
C LYS A 181 6.91 6.09 -1.07
N ILE A 182 7.35 5.06 -0.32
CA ILE A 182 8.78 4.74 -0.19
C ILE A 182 9.37 4.41 -1.56
N LEU A 183 8.70 3.59 -2.38
CA LEU A 183 9.12 3.30 -3.74
C LEU A 183 9.18 4.56 -4.61
N ILE A 184 8.21 5.47 -4.51
CA ILE A 184 8.19 6.75 -5.21
C ILE A 184 9.38 7.64 -4.83
N GLN A 185 9.75 7.73 -3.55
CA GLN A 185 10.92 8.52 -3.13
C GLN A 185 12.24 7.88 -3.58
N VAL A 186 12.35 6.54 -3.55
CA VAL A 186 13.54 5.83 -4.07
C VAL A 186 13.63 5.94 -5.59
N TYR A 187 12.48 5.92 -6.29
CA TYR A 187 12.39 6.05 -7.73
C TYR A 187 12.93 7.39 -8.21
N LYS A 188 12.56 8.50 -7.57
CA LYS A 188 13.10 9.85 -7.86
C LYS A 188 14.63 9.93 -7.78
N VAL A 189 15.27 9.10 -6.95
CA VAL A 189 16.74 9.06 -6.80
C VAL A 189 17.39 8.04 -7.74
N ASN A 190 16.77 6.88 -7.98
CA ASN A 190 17.29 5.86 -8.90
C ASN A 190 16.19 4.98 -9.55
N PRO A 191 15.61 5.41 -10.68
CA PRO A 191 14.56 4.68 -11.38
C PRO A 191 14.96 3.25 -11.81
N ARG A 192 16.26 3.03 -12.07
CA ARG A 192 16.79 1.77 -12.61
C ARG A 192 16.77 0.64 -11.58
N ILE A 193 17.01 0.96 -10.30
CA ILE A 193 16.98 -0.03 -9.22
C ILE A 193 15.54 -0.43 -8.91
N VAL A 194 14.61 0.54 -8.84
CA VAL A 194 13.19 0.28 -8.59
C VAL A 194 12.57 -0.57 -9.70
N ARG A 195 12.79 -0.20 -10.98
CA ARG A 195 12.33 -1.00 -12.13
C ARG A 195 12.87 -2.43 -12.17
N LYS A 196 14.08 -2.67 -11.64
CA LYS A 196 14.66 -4.04 -11.55
C LYS A 196 14.06 -4.88 -10.41
N GLN A 197 13.48 -4.24 -9.40
CA GLN A 197 12.94 -4.90 -8.21
C GLN A 197 11.44 -5.23 -8.33
N LEU A 198 10.76 -4.65 -9.31
CA LEU A 198 9.34 -4.86 -9.60
C LEU A 198 9.16 -5.80 -10.81
N PRO A 199 7.95 -6.35 -11.01
CA PRO A 199 7.60 -7.05 -12.25
C PRO A 199 7.78 -6.16 -13.51
N PRO A 200 7.95 -6.75 -14.70
CA PRO A 200 8.00 -6.00 -15.96
C PRO A 200 6.73 -5.19 -16.20
N ASP A 201 6.86 -4.09 -16.93
CA ASP A 201 5.80 -3.10 -17.15
C ASP A 201 4.95 -3.43 -18.40
N ASP A 202 4.29 -4.59 -18.33
CA ASP A 202 3.45 -5.16 -19.39
C ASP A 202 1.96 -4.89 -19.14
N ASP A 203 1.11 -5.04 -20.17
CA ASP A 203 -0.36 -4.93 -20.03
C ASP A 203 -0.97 -5.87 -18.98
N ILE A 204 -0.26 -6.95 -18.60
CA ILE A 204 -0.71 -7.90 -17.57
C ILE A 204 -0.47 -7.34 -16.16
N THR A 205 0.65 -6.64 -15.94
CA THR A 205 0.96 -6.03 -14.64
C THR A 205 0.24 -4.69 -14.49
N ARG A 206 0.12 -3.89 -15.55
CA ARG A 206 -0.75 -2.69 -15.60
C ARG A 206 -2.25 -2.99 -15.40
N ARG A 207 -2.69 -4.24 -15.58
CA ARG A 207 -4.05 -4.72 -15.22
C ARG A 207 -4.25 -4.99 -13.73
N ASN A 208 -3.18 -5.14 -12.94
CA ASN A 208 -3.28 -5.31 -11.49
C ASN A 208 -3.33 -3.94 -10.80
N LEU A 209 -4.40 -3.66 -10.05
CA LEU A 209 -4.60 -2.37 -9.36
C LEU A 209 -3.41 -1.94 -8.49
N LEU A 210 -2.72 -2.88 -7.83
CA LEU A 210 -1.56 -2.60 -6.98
C LEU A 210 -0.38 -1.99 -7.76
N TYR A 211 -0.21 -2.41 -9.01
CA TYR A 211 0.87 -1.94 -9.87
C TYR A 211 0.42 -0.79 -10.77
N ARG A 212 -0.86 -0.76 -11.18
CA ARG A 212 -1.42 0.29 -12.04
C ARG A 212 -1.20 1.69 -11.46
N GLN A 213 -1.50 1.89 -10.17
CA GLN A 213 -1.35 3.21 -9.52
C GLN A 213 0.14 3.59 -9.41
N LEU A 214 0.98 2.68 -8.92
CA LEU A 214 2.43 2.89 -8.78
C LEU A 214 3.12 3.22 -10.11
N MET A 215 2.79 2.51 -11.20
CA MET A 215 3.33 2.79 -12.53
C MET A 215 2.80 4.12 -13.10
N GLN A 216 1.56 4.52 -12.78
CA GLN A 216 1.05 5.85 -13.13
C GLN A 216 1.79 6.97 -12.38
N GLU A 217 2.19 6.77 -11.13
CA GLU A 217 3.06 7.71 -10.41
C GLU A 217 4.48 7.75 -10.98
N PHE A 218 5.05 6.63 -11.41
CA PHE A 218 6.34 6.61 -12.12
C PHE A 218 6.27 7.28 -13.49
N ASP A 219 5.20 7.06 -14.27
CA ASP A 219 4.97 7.71 -15.57
C ASP A 219 4.88 9.25 -15.39
N LYS A 220 4.20 9.73 -14.33
CA LYS A 220 4.21 11.17 -13.95
C LYS A 220 5.62 11.68 -13.63
N ILE A 221 6.37 10.96 -12.79
CA ILE A 221 7.73 11.38 -12.39
C ILE A 221 8.67 11.42 -13.62
N ASP A 222 8.56 10.48 -14.56
CA ASP A 222 9.34 10.47 -15.81
C ASP A 222 8.92 11.57 -16.81
N LEU A 223 7.71 12.13 -16.68
CA LEU A 223 7.27 13.34 -17.40
C LEU A 223 7.82 14.61 -16.71
N ASP A 224 7.71 14.68 -15.38
CA ASP A 224 8.20 15.82 -14.57
C ASP A 224 9.75 15.94 -14.59
N HIS A 225 10.47 14.88 -14.93
CA HIS A 225 11.93 14.90 -15.14
C HIS A 225 12.35 15.16 -16.61
N LYS A 226 11.41 15.32 -17.55
CA LYS A 226 11.71 15.71 -18.94
C LYS A 226 11.77 17.22 -19.30
N PRO A 227 11.41 18.22 -18.47
CA PRO A 227 11.18 19.59 -18.95
C PRO A 227 12.44 20.43 -19.27
N GLU A 228 13.67 19.89 -19.20
CA GLU A 228 14.91 20.65 -19.49
C GLU A 228 15.77 20.12 -20.67
N THR A 229 15.48 18.97 -21.28
CA THR A 229 16.36 18.37 -22.31
C THR A 229 15.92 18.54 -23.77
N PHE A 230 14.78 19.21 -24.05
CA PHE A 230 14.20 19.29 -25.41
C PHE A 230 14.03 20.70 -26.00
N THR A 231 14.52 21.75 -25.33
CA THR A 231 14.22 23.16 -25.66
C THR A 231 15.43 23.98 -26.14
N LYS A 232 16.40 23.37 -26.85
CA LYS A 232 17.60 24.11 -27.33
C LYS A 232 18.18 23.70 -28.70
N SER A 233 17.36 23.30 -29.66
CA SER A 233 17.83 22.92 -31.02
C SER A 233 16.83 23.10 -32.18
N LYS A 234 16.16 24.27 -32.32
CA LYS A 234 15.31 24.53 -33.51
C LYS A 234 15.21 25.98 -34.02
N LEU A 235 16.35 26.63 -34.21
CA LEU A 235 16.57 27.83 -35.03
C LEU A 235 17.93 27.62 -35.74
N VAL A 236 18.20 27.92 -37.02
CA VAL A 236 17.48 28.65 -38.11
C VAL A 236 17.57 27.82 -39.43
N ARG A 237 16.82 28.17 -40.48
CA ARG A 237 16.89 27.55 -41.84
C ARG A 237 17.16 28.59 -42.95
N SER A 238 17.69 28.11 -44.09
CA SER A 238 17.92 28.78 -45.40
C SER A 238 19.30 29.46 -45.55
N GLY A 239 19.93 29.37 -46.76
CA GLY A 239 21.24 30.01 -46.97
C GLY A 239 22.04 29.82 -48.28
N SER A 240 21.68 28.91 -49.20
CA SER A 240 22.08 28.88 -50.64
C SER A 240 23.57 28.87 -51.11
N VAL A 241 23.84 27.96 -52.07
CA VAL A 241 24.84 27.98 -53.19
C VAL A 241 26.38 27.90 -53.00
N SER A 242 26.96 27.01 -53.83
CA SER A 242 28.25 27.09 -54.56
C SER A 242 29.55 26.41 -54.07
N SER A 243 29.88 25.33 -54.80
CA SER A 243 31.22 25.01 -55.38
C SER A 243 32.34 24.32 -54.56
N ALA A 244 33.21 23.64 -55.35
CA ALA A 244 34.56 23.14 -55.05
C ALA A 244 34.74 21.83 -54.22
N ASN A 245 34.67 20.70 -54.93
CA ASN A 245 35.65 19.60 -54.81
C ASN A 245 37.07 20.09 -55.24
N PRO A 246 38.21 19.42 -54.94
CA PRO A 246 38.36 17.95 -54.93
C PRO A 246 39.38 17.31 -53.94
N ALA A 247 39.50 15.97 -54.05
CA ALA A 247 40.58 15.08 -53.58
C ALA A 247 40.67 14.81 -52.05
N THR A 248 41.14 13.65 -51.56
CA THR A 248 41.83 12.51 -52.22
C THR A 248 41.51 11.18 -51.51
N SER A 249 41.66 10.04 -52.21
CA SER A 249 42.00 8.66 -51.72
C SER A 249 41.51 8.14 -50.33
N SER A 250 41.00 6.91 -50.16
CA SER A 250 41.10 5.68 -50.98
C SER A 250 40.07 4.58 -50.59
N LEU A 251 39.74 3.71 -51.57
CA LEU A 251 39.67 2.22 -51.53
C LEU A 251 39.52 1.53 -50.14
N THR A 252 38.65 0.53 -49.91
CA THR A 252 38.13 -0.55 -50.80
C THR A 252 36.69 -1.04 -50.46
N ARG A 253 35.99 -1.61 -51.46
CA ARG A 253 34.83 -2.53 -51.36
C ARG A 253 35.23 -3.91 -51.96
N PRO A 254 34.62 -5.07 -51.62
CA PRO A 254 33.36 -5.60 -52.22
C PRO A 254 32.29 -5.96 -51.15
N SER A 255 30.96 -6.06 -51.37
CA SER A 255 30.11 -6.81 -52.34
C SER A 255 30.01 -8.33 -52.02
N ALA A 256 28.86 -9.03 -52.13
CA ALA A 256 27.45 -8.68 -52.46
C ALA A 256 26.53 -8.89 -51.22
N SER A 257 25.23 -9.27 -51.16
CA SER A 257 24.12 -9.71 -52.06
C SER A 257 22.77 -9.08 -51.53
N VAL A 258 21.53 -9.18 -52.05
CA VAL A 258 20.74 -10.08 -52.95
C VAL A 258 20.32 -11.40 -52.25
N GLU A 259 19.04 -11.84 -52.14
CA GLU A 259 17.86 -11.70 -53.03
C GLU A 259 16.46 -11.68 -52.33
N ASN A 260 15.41 -11.51 -53.16
CA ASN A 260 13.98 -11.24 -52.93
C ASN A 260 13.10 -12.31 -52.20
N THR A 261 11.90 -11.90 -51.72
CA THR A 261 10.52 -12.45 -51.99
C THR A 261 9.48 -12.02 -50.93
N SER A 262 8.16 -12.20 -51.11
CA SER A 262 7.25 -11.31 -51.87
C SER A 262 5.74 -11.66 -51.70
N ASN A 263 4.89 -10.63 -51.49
CA ASN A 263 3.44 -10.53 -51.80
C ASN A 263 2.33 -11.15 -50.89
N LEU A 264 1.10 -10.65 -51.14
CA LEU A 264 -0.25 -10.96 -50.57
C LEU A 264 -0.53 -10.36 -49.16
N MET A 265 -1.42 -9.38 -48.90
CA MET A 265 -2.57 -8.71 -49.57
C MET A 265 -3.96 -9.36 -49.39
N ILE A 266 -5.03 -8.51 -49.31
CA ILE A 266 -6.50 -8.79 -49.27
C ILE A 266 -7.05 -9.15 -47.86
N THR A 267 -8.12 -8.57 -47.26
CA THR A 267 -8.94 -7.34 -47.51
C THR A 267 -9.67 -6.88 -46.22
N SER A 268 -10.07 -5.60 -46.19
CA SER A 268 -11.32 -4.94 -45.69
C SER A 268 -12.42 -5.74 -44.93
N PRO A 269 -13.28 -5.09 -44.08
CA PRO A 269 -13.72 -3.69 -44.22
C PRO A 269 -13.79 -2.80 -42.96
N GLU A 270 -14.00 -1.51 -43.21
CA GLU A 270 -14.42 -0.49 -42.24
C GLU A 270 -15.91 -0.62 -41.88
N SER A 271 -16.29 0.01 -40.76
CA SER A 271 -17.61 0.63 -40.59
C SER A 271 -17.42 1.95 -39.83
N GLN A 272 -17.62 3.07 -40.53
CA GLN A 272 -17.53 4.42 -39.95
C GLN A 272 -18.92 4.88 -39.47
N THR A 273 -18.97 5.60 -38.34
CA THR A 273 -20.07 6.55 -38.09
C THR A 273 -19.59 7.76 -37.27
N ALA A 274 -19.99 8.94 -37.72
CA ALA A 274 -19.74 10.26 -37.14
C ALA A 274 -19.94 10.29 -35.61
N SER A 275 -19.07 10.86 -34.77
CA SER A 275 -18.34 12.15 -34.79
C SER A 275 -19.17 13.38 -34.41
N SER A 276 -18.90 13.94 -33.22
CA SER A 276 -18.95 15.39 -32.99
C SER A 276 -18.20 15.77 -31.71
N SER A 277 -17.26 16.71 -31.85
CA SER A 277 -16.69 17.49 -30.75
C SER A 277 -16.90 18.96 -31.08
N PRO A 278 -17.15 19.81 -30.07
CA PRO A 278 -16.72 21.20 -30.10
C PRO A 278 -15.51 21.39 -29.16
N SER A 279 -14.61 22.30 -29.51
CA SER A 279 -13.44 22.65 -28.70
C SER A 279 -13.63 23.95 -27.91
N SER A 280 -12.77 24.16 -26.92
CA SER A 280 -12.27 25.48 -26.49
C SER A 280 -13.32 26.56 -26.18
N GLY A 281 -13.81 26.57 -24.94
CA GLY A 281 -14.23 27.78 -24.24
C GLY A 281 -13.19 28.14 -23.16
N GLU A 282 -13.02 29.43 -22.89
CA GLU A 282 -11.97 29.94 -21.98
C GLU A 282 -12.37 29.90 -20.49
N PHE A 283 -11.38 30.19 -19.63
CA PHE A 283 -11.44 30.28 -18.16
C PHE A 283 -12.81 30.53 -17.52
N CYS A 284 -13.29 29.57 -16.73
CA CYS A 284 -14.12 29.85 -15.57
C CYS A 284 -13.97 28.74 -14.51
N THR A 285 -13.76 29.09 -13.24
CA THR A 285 -13.70 28.14 -12.12
C THR A 285 -15.10 27.87 -11.57
N PRO A 286 -15.62 26.64 -11.59
CA PRO A 286 -16.78 26.26 -10.80
C PRO A 286 -16.32 25.82 -9.40
N ALA A 287 -16.84 26.49 -8.37
CA ALA A 287 -16.86 25.91 -7.03
C ALA A 287 -18.10 25.02 -6.88
N LEU A 288 -18.01 24.02 -5.99
CA LEU A 288 -19.11 23.15 -5.51
C LEU A 288 -19.73 22.18 -6.54
N ASP A 289 -19.29 20.92 -6.48
CA ASP A 289 -20.22 19.77 -6.52
C ASP A 289 -19.73 18.64 -5.60
N GLU A 290 -19.90 18.80 -4.28
CA GLU A 290 -19.63 17.76 -3.27
C GLU A 290 -20.75 16.69 -3.20
N SER A 291 -21.64 16.59 -4.21
CA SER A 291 -22.81 15.70 -4.15
C SER A 291 -22.56 14.29 -4.70
N CYS A 292 -21.52 14.09 -5.53
CA CYS A 292 -21.30 12.82 -6.23
C CYS A 292 -20.72 11.71 -5.33
N ASP A 293 -19.78 12.04 -4.45
CA ASP A 293 -18.98 11.06 -3.67
C ASP A 293 -19.80 10.23 -2.66
N LYS A 294 -21.04 10.64 -2.37
CA LYS A 294 -21.88 10.06 -1.30
C LYS A 294 -22.75 8.89 -1.78
N GLN A 295 -22.31 8.18 -2.82
CA GLN A 295 -22.99 7.02 -3.43
C GLN A 295 -22.13 5.75 -3.37
N CYS A 296 -22.74 4.62 -2.98
CA CYS A 296 -22.12 3.31 -3.02
C CYS A 296 -22.13 2.76 -4.46
N ILE A 297 -20.95 2.53 -5.04
CA ILE A 297 -20.81 2.08 -6.43
C ILE A 297 -21.48 0.71 -6.74
N PHE A 298 -21.63 -0.16 -5.74
CA PHE A 298 -22.16 -1.51 -5.97
C PHE A 298 -23.69 -1.56 -5.92
N CYS A 299 -24.31 -1.12 -4.81
CA CYS A 299 -25.77 -1.16 -4.66
C CYS A 299 -26.48 0.13 -5.07
N MET A 300 -25.73 1.13 -5.56
CA MET A 300 -26.20 2.45 -5.98
C MET A 300 -26.89 3.28 -4.87
N ASP A 301 -26.82 2.83 -3.62
CA ASP A 301 -27.33 3.55 -2.46
C ASP A 301 -26.66 4.91 -2.27
N ARG A 302 -27.43 5.94 -1.87
CA ARG A 302 -26.89 7.23 -1.40
C ARG A 302 -27.08 7.40 0.10
N SER A 303 -26.14 8.07 0.77
CA SER A 303 -26.26 8.46 2.19
C SER A 303 -25.25 9.54 2.56
N GLU A 304 -25.64 10.55 3.33
CA GLU A 304 -24.70 11.58 3.81
C GLU A 304 -23.53 11.02 4.63
N PHE A 305 -23.73 9.86 5.27
CA PHE A 305 -22.71 9.11 6.00
C PHE A 305 -21.74 8.33 5.09
N PHE A 306 -21.84 8.42 3.76
CA PHE A 306 -20.89 7.80 2.82
C PHE A 306 -19.70 8.73 2.54
N THR A 307 -18.93 8.99 3.59
CA THR A 307 -17.51 9.38 3.47
C THR A 307 -16.65 8.16 3.15
N GLU A 308 -15.34 8.30 2.90
CA GLU A 308 -14.41 7.19 2.66
C GLU A 308 -14.55 6.05 3.70
N GLU A 309 -14.47 6.38 4.99
CA GLU A 309 -14.67 5.40 6.08
C GLU A 309 -16.12 4.91 6.18
N GLY A 310 -17.08 5.78 5.88
CA GLY A 310 -18.50 5.43 5.85
C GLY A 310 -18.84 4.37 4.80
N LEU A 311 -18.23 4.49 3.62
CA LEU A 311 -18.28 3.53 2.51
C LEU A 311 -17.57 2.22 2.90
N ASN A 312 -16.38 2.27 3.53
CA ASN A 312 -15.71 1.07 4.06
C ASN A 312 -16.61 0.28 5.02
N ILE A 313 -17.23 0.95 5.99
CA ILE A 313 -18.19 0.32 6.93
C ILE A 313 -19.45 -0.16 6.17
N HIS A 314 -19.88 0.54 5.12
CA HIS A 314 -20.98 0.09 4.27
C HIS A 314 -20.62 -1.21 3.53
N TYR A 315 -19.51 -1.27 2.81
CA TYR A 315 -19.06 -2.46 2.08
C TYR A 315 -18.92 -3.68 3.02
N TRP A 316 -18.28 -3.49 4.18
CA TRP A 316 -18.00 -4.56 5.13
C TRP A 316 -19.22 -5.08 5.90
N LYS A 317 -20.18 -4.20 6.27
CA LYS A 317 -21.31 -4.57 7.17
C LYS A 317 -22.71 -4.52 6.53
N ARG A 318 -22.93 -3.70 5.48
CA ARG A 318 -24.28 -3.23 5.09
C ARG A 318 -24.63 -3.46 3.62
N CYS A 319 -23.69 -3.35 2.69
CA CYS A 319 -23.94 -3.44 1.24
C CYS A 319 -24.62 -4.77 0.84
N PRO A 320 -25.74 -4.77 0.11
CA PRO A 320 -26.40 -6.00 -0.34
C PRO A 320 -25.65 -6.76 -1.43
N MET A 321 -24.91 -6.06 -2.31
CA MET A 321 -24.13 -6.68 -3.40
C MET A 321 -22.91 -7.46 -2.89
N LEU A 322 -22.44 -7.16 -1.68
CA LEU A 322 -21.19 -7.67 -1.15
C LEU A 322 -21.41 -8.67 -0.01
N THR A 323 -20.70 -9.78 -0.07
CA THR A 323 -20.66 -10.82 0.96
C THR A 323 -19.23 -11.01 1.46
N ARG A 324 -19.03 -11.82 2.51
CA ARG A 324 -17.70 -12.18 3.01
C ARG A 324 -17.43 -13.66 2.76
N CYS A 325 -16.27 -13.97 2.18
CA CYS A 325 -15.85 -15.35 1.97
C CYS A 325 -15.69 -16.06 3.32
N GLN A 326 -16.27 -17.25 3.47
CA GLN A 326 -16.28 -17.95 4.77
C GLN A 326 -14.87 -18.33 5.25
N HIS A 327 -13.92 -18.58 4.34
CA HIS A 327 -12.57 -19.01 4.67
C HIS A 327 -11.54 -17.85 4.73
N CYS A 328 -11.30 -17.12 3.63
CA CYS A 328 -10.33 -16.01 3.63
C CYS A 328 -10.88 -14.70 4.23
N GLN A 329 -12.18 -14.62 4.54
CA GLN A 329 -12.81 -13.50 5.25
C GLN A 329 -12.81 -12.13 4.51
N GLU A 330 -12.29 -12.09 3.28
CA GLU A 330 -12.37 -10.97 2.34
C GLU A 330 -13.81 -10.62 1.97
N VAL A 331 -14.04 -9.35 1.60
CA VAL A 331 -15.32 -8.86 1.05
C VAL A 331 -15.28 -9.00 -0.47
N VAL A 332 -16.27 -9.68 -1.05
CA VAL A 332 -16.39 -9.91 -2.51
C VAL A 332 -17.83 -9.69 -2.96
N GLU A 333 -18.02 -9.38 -4.24
CA GLU A 333 -19.36 -9.37 -4.82
C GLU A 333 -19.99 -10.77 -4.80
N VAL A 334 -21.30 -10.82 -4.54
CA VAL A 334 -22.06 -12.08 -4.52
C VAL A 334 -22.07 -12.74 -5.91
N SER A 335 -22.10 -11.93 -6.98
CA SER A 335 -21.94 -12.34 -8.38
C SER A 335 -20.63 -13.12 -8.61
N SER A 336 -19.51 -12.58 -8.11
CA SER A 336 -18.17 -13.10 -8.33
C SER A 336 -17.74 -14.20 -7.35
N LEU A 337 -18.50 -14.47 -6.28
CA LEU A 337 -18.09 -15.40 -5.22
C LEU A 337 -17.67 -16.78 -5.73
N ASN A 338 -18.39 -17.36 -6.70
CA ASN A 338 -18.00 -18.64 -7.33
C ASN A 338 -16.61 -18.55 -8.00
N GLN A 339 -16.31 -17.47 -8.73
CA GLN A 339 -15.01 -17.25 -9.37
C GLN A 339 -13.91 -16.99 -8.34
N HIS A 340 -14.20 -16.22 -7.29
CA HIS A 340 -13.28 -16.02 -6.16
C HIS A 340 -12.89 -17.36 -5.52
N LEU A 341 -13.87 -18.22 -5.19
CA LEU A 341 -13.63 -19.50 -4.53
C LEU A 341 -12.82 -20.50 -5.38
N LEU A 342 -12.88 -20.40 -6.72
CA LEU A 342 -12.10 -21.26 -7.62
C LEU A 342 -10.71 -20.70 -7.94
N CYS A 343 -10.59 -19.40 -8.17
CA CYS A 343 -9.40 -18.79 -8.78
C CYS A 343 -8.54 -17.99 -7.80
N VAL A 344 -9.16 -17.23 -6.90
CA VAL A 344 -8.49 -16.19 -6.09
C VAL A 344 -8.22 -16.67 -4.67
N CYS A 345 -9.21 -17.30 -4.03
CA CYS A 345 -9.17 -17.65 -2.60
C CYS A 345 -7.94 -18.49 -2.23
N ASP A 346 -7.31 -18.20 -1.08
CA ASP A 346 -6.25 -19.03 -0.48
C ASP A 346 -6.69 -20.50 -0.35
N PHE A 347 -7.95 -20.69 0.02
CA PHE A 347 -8.57 -21.98 0.30
C PHE A 347 -9.18 -22.64 -0.95
N ARG A 348 -8.98 -22.10 -2.16
CA ARG A 348 -9.51 -22.66 -3.42
C ARG A 348 -9.24 -24.14 -3.64
N LYS A 349 -8.15 -24.67 -3.06
CA LYS A 349 -7.82 -26.11 -3.08
C LYS A 349 -8.88 -27.00 -2.43
N LEU A 350 -9.71 -26.47 -1.52
CA LEU A 350 -10.82 -27.17 -0.87
C LEU A 350 -12.08 -27.22 -1.74
N TYR A 351 -12.16 -26.42 -2.81
CA TYR A 351 -13.36 -26.27 -3.63
C TYR A 351 -13.25 -27.01 -4.96
N LYS A 352 -14.41 -27.41 -5.52
CA LYS A 352 -14.57 -27.93 -6.87
C LYS A 352 -15.86 -27.35 -7.48
N LYS A 353 -15.84 -26.99 -8.77
CA LYS A 353 -17.05 -26.66 -9.52
C LYS A 353 -17.83 -27.95 -9.83
N CYS A 354 -19.14 -27.95 -9.62
CA CYS A 354 -20.02 -28.99 -10.13
C CYS A 354 -20.27 -28.74 -11.62
N GLU A 355 -20.05 -29.76 -12.45
CA GLU A 355 -20.22 -29.67 -13.91
C GLU A 355 -21.71 -29.71 -14.33
N VAL A 356 -22.59 -30.23 -13.47
CA VAL A 356 -24.04 -30.32 -13.71
C VAL A 356 -24.77 -29.01 -13.38
N CYS A 357 -24.64 -28.52 -12.15
CA CYS A 357 -25.38 -27.34 -11.66
C CYS A 357 -24.55 -26.05 -11.59
N MET A 358 -23.33 -26.06 -12.15
CA MET A 358 -22.36 -24.96 -12.22
C MET A 358 -21.88 -24.35 -10.88
N ASN A 359 -22.45 -24.73 -9.74
CA ASN A 359 -22.09 -24.21 -8.40
C ASN A 359 -20.70 -24.66 -7.92
N VAL A 360 -20.13 -23.91 -6.97
CA VAL A 360 -18.83 -24.22 -6.36
C VAL A 360 -19.03 -24.81 -4.96
N ILE A 361 -18.60 -26.06 -4.78
CA ILE A 361 -18.88 -26.90 -3.61
C ILE A 361 -17.56 -27.32 -2.95
N LEU A 362 -17.56 -27.48 -1.62
CA LEU A 362 -16.42 -28.09 -0.91
C LEU A 362 -16.24 -29.54 -1.35
N LYS A 363 -15.00 -29.96 -1.62
CA LYS A 363 -14.66 -31.31 -2.11
C LYS A 363 -15.16 -32.43 -1.19
N GLU A 364 -15.10 -32.19 0.13
CA GLU A 364 -15.60 -33.11 1.17
C GLU A 364 -17.10 -33.39 1.01
N ASN A 365 -17.88 -32.40 0.58
CA ASN A 365 -19.34 -32.49 0.44
C ASN A 365 -19.79 -32.79 -1.02
N PHE A 366 -18.85 -33.03 -1.95
CA PHE A 366 -19.15 -33.09 -3.38
C PHE A 366 -20.00 -34.31 -3.77
N GLU A 367 -19.74 -35.46 -3.17
CA GLU A 367 -20.50 -36.70 -3.44
C GLU A 367 -21.94 -36.64 -2.93
N ASP A 368 -22.17 -35.99 -1.78
CA ASP A 368 -23.51 -35.85 -1.23
C ASP A 368 -24.29 -34.73 -1.91
N HIS A 369 -23.61 -33.67 -2.36
CA HIS A 369 -24.17 -32.68 -3.28
C HIS A 369 -24.68 -33.35 -4.58
N ARG A 370 -23.88 -34.25 -5.19
CA ARG A 370 -24.27 -34.95 -6.43
C ARG A 370 -25.49 -35.88 -6.26
N LYS A 371 -25.76 -36.37 -5.05
CA LYS A 371 -26.96 -37.15 -4.70
C LYS A 371 -28.15 -36.27 -4.30
N SER A 372 -27.95 -34.97 -4.08
CA SER A 372 -28.96 -34.05 -3.61
C SER A 372 -29.85 -33.55 -4.76
N THR A 373 -31.15 -33.41 -4.50
CA THR A 373 -32.12 -32.81 -5.43
C THR A 373 -31.83 -31.34 -5.77
N VAL A 374 -30.88 -30.69 -5.07
CA VAL A 374 -30.38 -29.35 -5.36
C VAL A 374 -29.41 -29.34 -6.56
N CYS A 375 -28.77 -30.46 -6.88
CA CYS A 375 -27.85 -30.60 -8.01
C CYS A 375 -28.61 -30.92 -9.31
N GLN A 376 -29.27 -29.91 -9.87
CA GLN A 376 -29.97 -29.98 -11.15
C GLN A 376 -29.11 -29.44 -12.31
N GLU A 377 -29.31 -29.96 -13.51
CA GLU A 377 -28.59 -29.52 -14.71
C GLU A 377 -29.04 -28.12 -15.16
N THR A 378 -28.09 -27.21 -15.44
CA THR A 378 -28.40 -25.85 -15.89
C THR A 378 -27.50 -25.33 -17.00
N SER A 379 -28.12 -24.59 -17.93
CA SER A 379 -27.42 -23.81 -18.97
C SER A 379 -26.99 -22.41 -18.49
N CYS A 380 -27.56 -21.92 -17.39
CA CYS A 380 -27.22 -20.65 -16.76
C CYS A 380 -26.44 -20.82 -15.45
N SER A 381 -25.77 -19.75 -15.02
CA SER A 381 -25.15 -19.66 -13.69
C SER A 381 -26.19 -19.65 -12.58
N ARG A 382 -25.82 -20.10 -11.38
CA ARG A 382 -26.67 -20.07 -10.17
C ARG A 382 -26.09 -19.15 -9.10
N CYS A 383 -26.96 -18.50 -8.34
CA CYS A 383 -26.60 -17.61 -7.23
C CYS A 383 -25.92 -18.41 -6.10
N PRO A 384 -24.68 -18.09 -5.70
CA PRO A 384 -23.91 -18.92 -4.77
C PRO A 384 -24.41 -18.88 -3.31
N LEU A 385 -25.45 -18.11 -3.02
CA LEU A 385 -26.10 -18.05 -1.70
C LEU A 385 -27.33 -18.97 -1.63
N CYS A 386 -28.15 -19.01 -2.68
CA CYS A 386 -29.49 -19.62 -2.67
C CYS A 386 -29.72 -20.65 -3.79
N PHE A 387 -28.77 -20.80 -4.71
CA PHE A 387 -28.78 -21.69 -5.87
C PHE A 387 -29.94 -21.50 -6.86
N VAL A 388 -30.63 -20.36 -6.80
CA VAL A 388 -31.56 -19.90 -7.85
C VAL A 388 -30.77 -19.52 -9.11
N GLU A 389 -31.32 -19.79 -10.29
CA GLU A 389 -30.70 -19.43 -11.57
C GLU A 389 -30.69 -17.93 -11.81
N VAL A 390 -29.56 -17.47 -12.36
CA VAL A 390 -29.26 -16.08 -12.69
C VAL A 390 -29.76 -15.83 -14.12
N ASP A 391 -30.64 -14.83 -14.29
CA ASP A 391 -31.07 -14.39 -15.62
C ASP A 391 -29.93 -13.65 -16.35
N LYS A 392 -30.06 -13.51 -17.68
CA LYS A 392 -29.06 -12.84 -18.53
C LYS A 392 -29.11 -11.31 -18.46
N SER A 393 -30.08 -10.74 -17.74
CA SER A 393 -30.15 -9.30 -17.47
C SER A 393 -29.09 -8.88 -16.44
N GLU A 394 -28.35 -7.81 -16.73
CA GLU A 394 -27.32 -7.28 -15.82
C GLU A 394 -27.92 -6.83 -14.47
N ASP A 395 -29.13 -6.25 -14.49
CA ASP A 395 -29.86 -5.78 -13.32
C ASP A 395 -30.35 -6.91 -12.38
N TRP A 396 -30.34 -8.18 -12.84
CA TRP A 396 -30.88 -9.31 -12.07
C TRP A 396 -30.26 -9.42 -10.67
N TRP A 397 -28.94 -9.20 -10.56
CA TRP A 397 -28.25 -9.24 -9.27
C TRP A 397 -28.68 -8.11 -8.33
N HIS A 398 -29.01 -6.94 -8.87
CA HIS A 398 -29.45 -5.80 -8.05
C HIS A 398 -30.83 -6.10 -7.45
N GLU A 399 -31.81 -6.47 -8.28
CA GLU A 399 -33.16 -6.82 -7.82
C GLU A 399 -33.15 -8.06 -6.90
N HIS A 400 -32.36 -9.09 -7.21
CA HIS A 400 -32.28 -10.32 -6.42
C HIS A 400 -31.67 -10.10 -5.01
N LEU A 401 -30.74 -9.17 -4.83
CA LEU A 401 -30.01 -8.97 -3.57
C LEU A 401 -30.42 -7.69 -2.80
N ASN A 402 -30.98 -6.70 -3.48
CA ASN A 402 -31.36 -5.38 -2.93
C ASN A 402 -32.84 -5.00 -3.18
N GLY A 403 -33.49 -5.62 -4.18
CA GLY A 403 -34.85 -5.32 -4.60
C GLY A 403 -35.95 -5.85 -3.69
N ALA A 404 -37.15 -6.04 -4.26
CA ALA A 404 -38.32 -6.52 -3.52
C ALA A 404 -38.25 -8.03 -3.22
N LEU A 405 -37.79 -8.84 -4.18
CA LEU A 405 -37.77 -10.31 -4.08
C LEU A 405 -36.45 -10.87 -3.53
N LEU A 406 -36.00 -10.30 -2.41
CA LEU A 406 -34.71 -10.58 -1.78
C LEU A 406 -34.40 -12.08 -1.59
N CYS A 407 -33.28 -12.50 -2.19
CA CYS A 407 -32.55 -13.77 -2.04
C CYS A 407 -32.81 -14.48 -0.71
N SER A 408 -33.29 -15.72 -0.77
CA SER A 408 -33.73 -16.51 0.40
C SER A 408 -32.68 -16.60 1.51
N MET A 409 -31.44 -16.88 1.12
CA MET A 409 -30.28 -17.14 1.98
C MET A 409 -29.34 -15.94 2.16
N HIS A 410 -29.78 -14.71 1.88
CA HIS A 410 -28.89 -13.56 1.91
C HIS A 410 -28.33 -13.27 3.33
N PRO A 411 -27.00 -13.22 3.55
CA PRO A 411 -26.43 -13.02 4.89
C PRO A 411 -26.90 -11.71 5.57
N ARG A 412 -27.24 -10.69 4.78
CA ARG A 412 -27.68 -9.36 5.27
C ARG A 412 -29.20 -9.17 5.14
N ARG A 413 -29.99 -10.22 4.85
CA ARG A 413 -31.44 -10.13 4.51
C ARG A 413 -32.28 -9.30 5.50
N LYS A 414 -32.04 -9.45 6.80
CA LYS A 414 -32.74 -8.67 7.85
C LYS A 414 -32.46 -7.16 7.72
N TYR A 415 -31.21 -6.78 7.45
CA TYR A 415 -30.82 -5.39 7.26
C TYR A 415 -31.48 -4.79 6.01
N VAL A 416 -31.38 -5.48 4.86
CA VAL A 416 -31.95 -4.99 3.59
C VAL A 416 -33.47 -4.80 3.70
N LYS A 417 -34.20 -5.77 4.29
CA LYS A 417 -35.63 -5.59 4.60
C LYS A 417 -35.91 -4.38 5.49
N SER A 418 -35.14 -4.21 6.56
CA SER A 418 -35.32 -3.08 7.49
C SER A 418 -35.01 -1.72 6.86
N LYS A 419 -34.18 -1.68 5.81
CA LYS A 419 -33.92 -0.49 5.01
C LYS A 419 -35.06 -0.23 4.02
N SER A 420 -35.46 -1.23 3.24
CA SER A 420 -36.54 -1.12 2.24
C SER A 420 -37.85 -0.59 2.83
N LEU A 421 -38.14 -0.94 4.09
CA LEU A 421 -39.28 -0.41 4.84
C LEU A 421 -39.15 1.09 5.14
N ARG A 422 -37.98 1.57 5.57
CA ARG A 422 -37.75 3.01 5.87
C ARG A 422 -37.86 3.87 4.61
N THR A 423 -37.41 3.38 3.47
CA THR A 423 -37.57 4.06 2.17
C THR A 423 -38.99 3.98 1.60
N LYS A 424 -39.94 3.31 2.28
CA LYS A 424 -41.35 3.23 1.92
C LYS A 424 -42.27 3.93 2.92
N SER A 425 -41.72 4.83 3.75
CA SER A 425 -42.48 5.72 4.62
C SER A 425 -42.24 7.19 4.24
N PRO A 426 -42.88 7.68 3.17
CA PRO A 426 -43.00 9.12 2.96
C PRO A 426 -43.95 9.73 4.00
N ASP A 427 -43.69 10.99 4.32
CA ASP A 427 -44.59 12.00 4.89
C ASP A 427 -45.38 11.66 6.17
N LEU A 428 -44.92 12.22 7.29
CA LEU A 428 -45.79 12.88 8.27
C LEU A 428 -45.50 14.40 8.20
N PRO A 429 -46.50 15.29 8.23
CA PRO A 429 -46.28 16.72 7.96
C PRO A 429 -45.58 17.45 9.11
N GLU A 430 -44.91 18.56 8.77
CA GLU A 430 -44.49 19.57 9.74
C GLU A 430 -45.70 20.20 10.44
N PHE A 431 -45.70 20.24 11.77
CA PHE A 431 -46.58 21.12 12.56
C PHE A 431 -45.92 21.51 13.89
N TYR A 432 -45.47 22.78 13.95
CA TYR A 432 -45.05 23.57 15.12
C TYR A 432 -43.98 23.00 16.06
#